data_AF-S9PMV8-F1
#
_entry.id   AF-S9PMV8-F1
#
_cell.length_a   1.000
_cell.length_b   1.000
_cell.length_c   1.000
_cell.angle_alpha   90.00
_cell.angle_beta   90.00
_cell.angle_gamma   90.00
#
_symmetry.space_group_name_H-M   'P 1'
#
loop_
_entity.id
_entity.type
_entity.pdbx_description
1 polymer ?
#
loop_
_entity_poly.entity_id
_entity_poly.type
_entity_poly.pdbx_seq_one_letter_code
_entity_poly.pdbx_strand_id
1 'polypeptide(L)'
;MKVSSRTLSAIAAFLLCHTAEAHIGLSTPAQPIAATTQELSFLVGHGCEGLDTYRIEVQIPEGVGGVRPLDSAFGRAVVLKDDTGRVKTVTWTKPEASVLPEDSQFYKLTLRASLPNAPFTALYFPTIQTCRAPDGTEKVAAWVSTSGGHGHLAEGSTELPAPSLVVVPPRTPGWNKYTVTQHVHDLSVFKDAQIVWAGNAAYSPSEFISGLISKEPNTQVLQQIHPGTEIWVRY
;
A
#
# COMPACT_ATOMS: atom_id res chain seq x y z
N MET A 1 -43.69 19.46 -53.59
CA MET A 1 -43.59 20.29 -52.36
C MET A 1 -44.06 19.41 -51.21
N LYS A 2 -43.31 19.11 -50.15
CA LYS A 2 -42.24 19.82 -49.42
C LYS A 2 -41.14 18.83 -49.01
N VAL A 3 -39.89 19.27 -49.13
CA VAL A 3 -38.71 18.64 -48.55
C VAL A 3 -38.72 18.94 -47.04
N SER A 4 -38.56 17.92 -46.20
CA SER A 4 -38.28 18.12 -44.77
C SER A 4 -36.81 17.75 -44.52
N SER A 5 -36.08 18.68 -43.93
CA SER A 5 -34.64 18.64 -43.70
C SER A 5 -34.37 18.63 -42.20
N ARG A 6 -33.21 18.05 -41.82
CA ARG A 6 -32.46 18.18 -40.56
C ARG A 6 -32.94 17.22 -39.46
N THR A 7 -32.08 16.48 -38.75
CA THR A 7 -30.78 16.88 -38.20
C THR A 7 -29.98 15.60 -37.85
N LEU A 8 -28.77 15.42 -38.38
CA LEU A 8 -27.84 14.41 -37.84
C LEU A 8 -27.17 15.01 -36.60
N SER A 9 -27.48 14.48 -35.43
CA SER A 9 -26.77 14.79 -34.18
C SER A 9 -25.54 13.89 -34.10
N ALA A 10 -24.34 14.46 -34.29
CA ALA A 10 -23.09 13.77 -34.05
C ALA A 10 -22.83 13.74 -32.53
N ILE A 11 -23.01 12.58 -31.90
CA ILE A 11 -22.63 12.34 -30.51
C ILE A 11 -21.11 12.19 -30.49
N ALA A 12 -20.41 13.24 -30.05
CA ALA A 12 -18.98 13.16 -29.72
C ALA A 12 -18.83 12.34 -28.43
N ALA A 13 -18.48 11.06 -28.57
CA ALA A 13 -18.08 10.23 -27.44
C ALA A 13 -16.70 10.70 -26.96
N PHE A 14 -16.67 11.50 -25.89
CA PHE A 14 -15.45 11.73 -25.13
C PHE A 14 -15.09 10.41 -24.43
N LEU A 15 -14.20 9.64 -25.05
CA LEU A 15 -13.47 8.56 -24.37
C LEU A 15 -12.60 9.22 -23.30
N LEU A 16 -13.11 9.28 -22.07
CA LEU A 16 -12.30 9.47 -20.88
C LEU A 16 -11.40 8.23 -20.78
N CYS A 17 -10.21 8.29 -21.39
CA CYS A 17 -9.10 7.41 -21.03
C CYS A 17 -8.83 7.65 -19.54
N HIS A 18 -9.41 6.81 -18.69
CA HIS A 18 -8.96 6.68 -17.33
C HIS A 18 -7.57 6.08 -17.42
N THR A 19 -6.54 6.90 -17.22
CA THR A 19 -5.23 6.39 -16.86
C THR A 19 -5.42 5.68 -15.53
N ALA A 20 -5.56 4.36 -15.57
CA ALA A 20 -5.48 3.55 -14.36
C ALA A 20 -4.03 3.64 -13.88
N GLU A 21 -3.75 4.65 -13.06
CA GLU A 21 -2.48 4.80 -12.35
C GLU A 21 -2.36 3.65 -11.36
N ALA A 22 -1.72 2.55 -11.78
CA ALA A 22 -1.49 1.42 -10.90
C ALA A 22 -0.24 1.71 -10.08
N HIS A 23 -0.45 2.24 -8.88
CA HIS A 23 0.63 2.44 -7.92
C HIS A 23 1.33 1.13 -7.60
N ILE A 24 2.65 1.16 -7.34
CA ILE A 24 3.33 -0.03 -6.81
C ILE A 24 2.70 -0.36 -5.45
N GLY A 25 2.05 -1.52 -5.39
CA GLY A 25 1.38 -2.00 -4.18
C GLY A 25 2.35 -2.71 -3.24
N LEU A 26 1.98 -2.80 -1.97
CA LEU A 26 2.65 -3.67 -1.00
C LEU A 26 1.66 -4.74 -0.52
N SER A 27 2.05 -6.01 -0.64
CA SER A 27 1.25 -7.15 -0.21
C SER A 27 2.01 -8.01 0.78
N THR A 28 1.30 -8.48 1.80
CA THR A 28 1.81 -9.40 2.82
C THR A 28 0.90 -10.63 2.87
N PRO A 29 1.44 -11.84 3.12
CA PRO A 29 0.63 -13.05 3.20
C PRO A 29 -0.23 -13.11 4.47
N ALA A 30 0.11 -12.33 5.48
CA ALA A 30 -0.60 -12.19 6.74
C ALA A 30 -0.61 -10.72 7.18
N GLN A 31 -1.34 -10.43 8.25
CA GLN A 31 -1.39 -9.09 8.82
C GLN A 31 0.00 -8.63 9.30
N PRO A 32 0.36 -7.35 9.11
CA PRO A 32 1.66 -6.81 9.48
C PRO A 32 1.81 -6.62 11.00
N ILE A 33 1.88 -7.72 11.76
CA ILE A 33 1.98 -7.69 13.22
C ILE A 33 3.33 -7.10 13.67
N ALA A 34 3.28 -6.16 14.61
CA ALA A 34 4.45 -5.54 15.23
C ALA A 34 5.44 -6.57 15.80
N ALA A 35 6.74 -6.28 15.69
CA ALA A 35 7.83 -7.15 16.18
C ALA A 35 7.84 -8.59 15.61
N THR A 36 7.19 -8.83 14.47
CA THR A 36 7.23 -10.12 13.77
C THR A 36 8.03 -10.02 12.47
N THR A 37 8.45 -11.17 11.95
CA THR A 37 9.11 -11.25 10.64
C THR A 37 8.18 -11.86 9.62
N GLN A 38 8.05 -11.23 8.46
CA GLN A 38 7.16 -11.68 7.40
C GLN A 38 7.68 -11.32 6.01
N GLU A 39 7.03 -11.85 4.98
CA GLU A 39 7.28 -11.50 3.59
C GLU A 39 6.54 -10.23 3.22
N LEU A 40 7.25 -9.33 2.54
CA LEU A 40 6.75 -8.10 1.95
C LEU A 40 6.94 -8.21 0.43
N SER A 41 5.85 -8.10 -0.32
CA SER A 41 5.81 -8.28 -1.78
C SER A 41 5.42 -6.97 -2.45
N PHE A 42 6.36 -6.36 -3.16
CA PHE A 42 6.13 -5.19 -3.99
C PHE A 42 5.48 -5.63 -5.30
N LEU A 43 4.26 -5.14 -5.55
CA LEU A 43 3.45 -5.49 -6.70
C LEU A 43 3.62 -4.39 -7.76
N VAL A 44 4.42 -4.67 -8.78
CA VAL A 44 4.66 -3.75 -9.89
C VAL A 44 3.66 -4.07 -10.99
N GLY A 45 2.62 -3.25 -11.07
CA GLY A 45 1.47 -3.42 -11.96
C GLY A 45 1.80 -3.25 -13.44
N HIS A 46 2.65 -2.27 -13.73
CA HIS A 46 3.00 -1.83 -15.07
C HIS A 46 4.35 -1.10 -15.03
N GLY A 47 4.89 -0.79 -16.20
CA GLY A 47 6.08 0.00 -16.46
C GLY A 47 5.84 1.51 -16.42
N CYS A 48 6.59 2.29 -17.19
CA CYS A 48 6.54 3.76 -17.15
C CYS A 48 6.33 4.27 -18.56
N GLU A 49 5.23 4.98 -18.81
CA GLU A 49 4.91 5.52 -20.15
C GLU A 49 4.96 4.43 -21.26
N GLY A 50 4.55 3.19 -20.93
CA GLY A 50 4.56 2.05 -21.86
C GLY A 50 5.90 1.32 -21.99
N LEU A 51 6.97 1.79 -21.32
CA LEU A 51 8.27 1.12 -21.27
C LEU A 51 8.30 0.04 -20.19
N ASP A 52 8.95 -1.09 -20.47
CA ASP A 52 9.08 -2.21 -19.54
C ASP A 52 9.84 -1.82 -18.26
N THR A 53 9.43 -2.37 -17.12
CA THR A 53 10.15 -2.17 -15.86
C THR A 53 11.49 -2.90 -15.91
N TYR A 54 12.56 -2.15 -15.75
CA TYR A 54 13.93 -2.66 -15.82
C TYR A 54 14.58 -2.80 -14.44
N ARG A 55 14.35 -1.83 -13.55
CA ARG A 55 14.95 -1.81 -12.21
C ARG A 55 13.97 -1.28 -11.17
N ILE A 56 13.96 -1.92 -10.01
CA ILE A 56 13.23 -1.48 -8.82
C ILE A 56 14.24 -1.36 -7.68
N GLU A 57 14.32 -0.17 -7.10
CA GLU A 57 15.08 0.10 -5.89
C GLU A 57 14.12 0.49 -4.77
N VAL A 58 14.15 -0.26 -3.68
CA VAL A 58 13.32 -0.04 -2.49
C VAL A 58 14.20 0.46 -1.36
N GLN A 59 13.81 1.57 -0.75
CA GLN A 59 14.40 2.06 0.49
C GLN A 59 13.76 1.37 1.69
N ILE A 60 14.59 0.87 2.60
CA ILE A 60 14.13 0.21 3.82
C ILE A 60 13.98 1.25 4.94
N PRO A 61 12.76 1.46 5.47
CA PRO A 61 12.53 2.45 6.51
C PRO A 61 13.23 2.07 7.82
N GLU A 62 13.44 3.06 8.69
CA GLU A 62 14.00 2.82 10.02
C GLU A 62 13.14 1.85 10.84
N GLY A 63 13.79 1.11 11.75
CA GLY A 63 13.15 0.08 12.56
C GLY A 63 12.81 -1.22 11.82
N VAL A 64 12.81 -1.24 10.48
CA VAL A 64 12.72 -2.49 9.70
C VAL A 64 14.09 -3.17 9.68
N GLY A 65 14.11 -4.41 10.16
CA GLY A 65 15.32 -5.19 10.36
C GLY A 65 15.30 -6.53 9.62
N GLY A 66 16.39 -7.29 9.71
CA GLY A 66 16.44 -8.68 9.23
C GLY A 66 16.14 -8.87 7.74
N VAL A 67 16.33 -7.83 6.92
CA VAL A 67 15.93 -7.79 5.51
C VAL A 67 16.73 -8.81 4.70
N ARG A 68 15.99 -9.69 4.01
CA ARG A 68 16.52 -10.71 3.10
C ARG A 68 15.65 -10.80 1.85
N PRO A 69 16.07 -10.23 0.71
CA PRO A 69 15.31 -10.33 -0.52
C PRO A 69 15.36 -11.74 -1.14
N LEU A 70 14.31 -12.10 -1.85
CA LEU A 70 14.32 -13.19 -2.82
C LEU A 70 14.89 -12.68 -4.15
N ASP A 71 15.57 -13.55 -4.87
CA ASP A 71 15.84 -13.33 -6.30
C ASP A 71 14.53 -13.41 -7.08
N SER A 72 14.50 -12.84 -8.29
CA SER A 72 13.26 -12.76 -9.09
C SER A 72 13.52 -12.90 -10.59
N ALA A 73 12.51 -12.65 -11.41
CA ALA A 73 12.68 -12.51 -12.87
C ALA A 73 13.65 -11.38 -13.25
N PHE A 74 13.95 -10.47 -12.31
CA PHE A 74 14.96 -9.44 -12.45
C PHE A 74 16.36 -9.95 -12.08
N GLY A 75 16.52 -11.26 -11.86
CA GLY A 75 17.77 -11.83 -11.37
C GLY A 75 17.99 -11.57 -9.88
N ARG A 76 19.28 -11.49 -9.51
CA ARG A 76 19.70 -11.44 -8.11
C ARG A 76 19.43 -10.08 -7.49
N ALA A 77 18.88 -10.09 -6.28
CA ALA A 77 18.71 -8.87 -5.49
C ALA A 77 20.05 -8.38 -4.93
N VAL A 78 20.29 -7.07 -5.00
CA VAL A 78 21.46 -6.40 -4.42
C VAL A 78 21.03 -5.64 -3.17
N VAL A 79 21.81 -5.78 -2.10
CA VAL A 79 21.54 -5.17 -0.79
C VAL A 79 22.64 -4.17 -0.48
N LEU A 80 22.27 -2.91 -0.27
CA LEU A 80 23.18 -1.90 0.27
C LEU A 80 22.95 -1.75 1.78
N LYS A 81 24.05 -1.70 2.54
CA LYS A 81 24.02 -1.45 3.97
C LYS A 81 24.58 -0.07 4.30
N ASP A 82 24.10 0.53 5.38
CA ASP A 82 24.74 1.71 5.97
C ASP A 82 25.95 1.31 6.85
N ASP A 83 26.62 2.32 7.41
CA ASP A 83 27.83 2.15 8.23
C ASP A 83 27.58 1.35 9.52
N THR A 84 26.31 1.20 9.93
CA THR A 84 25.92 0.37 11.09
C THR A 84 25.66 -1.10 10.71
N GLY A 85 25.78 -1.43 9.41
CA GLY A 85 25.49 -2.75 8.87
C GLY A 85 24.00 -3.04 8.66
N ARG A 86 23.12 -2.04 8.86
CA ARG A 86 21.69 -2.12 8.59
C ARG A 86 21.44 -2.02 7.09
N VAL A 87 20.50 -2.81 6.57
CA VAL A 87 20.09 -2.71 5.18
C VAL A 87 19.37 -1.39 4.94
N LYS A 88 19.88 -0.60 3.99
CA LYS A 88 19.34 0.71 3.60
C LYS A 88 18.50 0.60 2.33
N THR A 89 18.98 -0.15 1.33
CA THR A 89 18.25 -0.35 0.08
C THR A 89 18.32 -1.80 -0.40
N VAL A 90 17.30 -2.20 -1.15
CA VAL A 90 17.24 -3.45 -1.89
C VAL A 90 16.92 -3.14 -3.34
N THR A 91 17.74 -3.63 -4.26
CA THR A 91 17.60 -3.35 -5.69
C THR A 91 17.51 -4.63 -6.49
N TRP A 92 16.51 -4.72 -7.37
CA TRP A 92 16.37 -5.75 -8.39
C TRP A 92 16.57 -5.11 -9.77
N THR A 93 17.45 -5.66 -10.60
CA THR A 93 17.75 -5.13 -11.94
C THR A 93 17.73 -6.24 -12.96
N LYS A 94 16.75 -6.19 -13.86
CA LYS A 94 16.58 -7.16 -14.94
C LYS A 94 17.85 -7.23 -15.80
N PRO A 95 18.25 -8.41 -16.30
CA PRO A 95 19.28 -8.49 -17.33
C PRO A 95 18.88 -7.68 -18.55
N GLU A 96 19.82 -6.98 -19.17
CA GLU A 96 19.53 -6.11 -20.34
C GLU A 96 18.87 -6.89 -21.49
N ALA A 97 19.34 -8.12 -21.76
CA ALA A 97 18.76 -9.00 -22.76
C ALA A 97 17.33 -9.49 -22.44
N SER A 98 16.83 -9.23 -21.23
CA SER A 98 15.48 -9.59 -20.81
C SER A 98 14.51 -8.41 -20.81
N VAL A 99 14.97 -7.19 -21.14
CA VAL A 99 14.10 -6.01 -21.31
C VAL A 99 13.13 -6.28 -22.45
N LEU A 100 11.84 -6.12 -22.16
CA LEU A 100 10.76 -6.34 -23.12
C LEU A 100 10.55 -5.09 -23.98
N PRO A 101 10.06 -5.27 -25.23
CA PRO A 101 9.76 -4.15 -26.12
C PRO A 101 8.61 -3.26 -25.63
N GLU A 102 7.73 -3.81 -24.80
CA GLU A 102 6.54 -3.14 -24.29
C GLU A 102 6.25 -3.59 -22.86
N ASP A 103 5.56 -2.70 -22.13
CA ASP A 103 4.99 -2.96 -20.83
C ASP A 103 3.83 -3.96 -20.88
N SER A 104 4.14 -5.23 -20.65
CA SER A 104 3.21 -6.35 -20.82
C SER A 104 3.16 -7.31 -19.63
N GLN A 105 3.88 -7.00 -18.54
CA GLN A 105 4.11 -7.94 -17.45
C GLN A 105 3.85 -7.33 -16.09
N PHE A 106 3.28 -8.16 -15.22
CA PHE A 106 3.14 -7.90 -13.79
C PHE A 106 4.30 -8.56 -13.03
N TYR A 107 4.90 -7.85 -12.08
CA TYR A 107 5.99 -8.37 -11.27
C TYR A 107 5.71 -8.32 -9.78
N LYS A 108 6.12 -9.38 -9.09
CA LYS A 108 6.18 -9.44 -7.63
C LYS A 108 7.62 -9.55 -7.17
N LEU A 109 8.11 -8.53 -6.47
CA LEU A 109 9.45 -8.50 -5.89
C LEU A 109 9.34 -8.64 -4.39
N THR A 110 9.95 -9.68 -3.83
CA THR A 110 9.65 -10.10 -2.45
C THR A 110 10.89 -10.05 -1.58
N LEU A 111 10.73 -9.56 -0.36
CA LEU A 111 11.73 -9.67 0.70
C LEU A 111 11.11 -10.17 2.00
N ARG A 112 11.90 -10.85 2.82
CA ARG A 112 11.57 -11.12 4.22
C ARG A 112 12.14 -10.00 5.07
N ALA A 113 11.35 -9.44 5.99
CA ALA A 113 11.80 -8.42 6.92
C ALA A 113 11.10 -8.49 8.28
N SER A 114 11.80 -8.07 9.32
CA SER A 114 11.28 -7.89 10.68
C SER A 114 10.68 -6.49 10.80
N LEU A 115 9.43 -6.40 11.20
CA LEU A 115 8.74 -5.14 11.43
C LEU A 115 9.10 -4.55 12.80
N PRO A 116 9.15 -3.21 12.94
CA PRO A 116 9.37 -2.56 14.22
C PRO A 116 8.24 -2.87 15.22
N ASN A 117 8.55 -2.70 16.50
CA ASN A 117 7.53 -2.71 17.56
C ASN A 117 6.82 -1.35 17.63
N ALA A 118 6.08 -0.99 16.58
CA ALA A 118 5.42 0.30 16.42
C ALA A 118 3.99 0.12 15.90
N PRO A 119 3.07 -0.45 16.70
CA PRO A 119 1.69 -0.64 16.27
C PRO A 119 1.01 0.70 15.91
N PHE A 120 0.00 0.62 15.05
CA PHE A 120 -0.75 1.74 14.47
C PHE A 120 0.07 2.70 13.60
N THR A 121 1.33 2.38 13.32
CA THR A 121 2.22 3.23 12.53
C THR A 121 2.24 2.77 11.08
N ALA A 122 2.07 3.72 10.15
CA ALA A 122 2.29 3.47 8.72
C ALA A 122 3.80 3.40 8.44
N LEU A 123 4.24 2.31 7.81
CA LEU A 123 5.58 2.15 7.26
C LEU A 123 5.50 2.37 5.76
N TYR A 124 6.28 3.33 5.28
CA TYR A 124 6.44 3.62 3.86
C TYR A 124 7.77 3.04 3.37
N PHE A 125 7.75 2.51 2.16
CA PHE A 125 8.89 1.95 1.47
C PHE A 125 9.12 2.74 0.18
N PRO A 126 9.75 3.93 0.25
CA PRO A 126 10.05 4.73 -0.92
C PRO A 126 10.71 3.89 -2.00
N THR A 127 10.18 3.94 -3.21
CA THR A 127 10.57 3.04 -4.29
C THR A 127 10.86 3.82 -5.57
N ILE A 128 12.00 3.57 -6.20
CA ILE A 128 12.34 4.11 -7.50
C ILE A 128 12.16 3.01 -8.55
N GLN A 129 11.31 3.27 -9.51
CA GLN A 129 11.09 2.42 -10.66
C GLN A 129 11.78 3.03 -11.87
N THR A 130 12.72 2.30 -12.45
CA THR A 130 13.32 2.65 -13.74
C THR A 130 12.76 1.71 -14.80
N CYS A 131 12.19 2.30 -15.83
CA CYS A 131 11.68 1.62 -17.00
C CYS A 131 12.58 1.89 -18.19
N ARG A 132 12.67 0.93 -19.10
CA ARG A 132 13.66 0.96 -20.19
C ARG A 132 13.07 0.40 -21.48
N ALA A 133 13.37 1.06 -22.59
CA ALA A 133 13.12 0.56 -23.93
C ALA A 133 14.29 -0.34 -24.41
N PRO A 134 14.09 -1.22 -25.42
CA PRO A 134 15.17 -2.04 -25.97
C PRO A 134 16.35 -1.24 -26.55
N ASP A 135 16.13 0.01 -26.95
CA ASP A 135 17.19 0.91 -27.45
C ASP A 135 18.01 1.59 -26.33
N GLY A 136 17.68 1.29 -25.06
CA GLY A 136 18.36 1.82 -23.88
C GLY A 136 17.76 3.11 -23.32
N THR A 137 16.71 3.67 -23.93
CA THR A 137 16.01 4.85 -23.39
C THR A 137 15.39 4.54 -22.05
N GLU A 138 15.65 5.37 -21.03
CA GLU A 138 15.14 5.17 -19.66
C GLU A 138 14.12 6.24 -19.24
N LYS A 139 13.15 5.81 -18.43
CA LYS A 139 12.19 6.66 -17.71
C LYS A 139 12.20 6.27 -16.25
N VAL A 140 11.93 7.23 -15.36
CA VAL A 140 11.96 7.01 -13.91
C VAL A 140 10.67 7.50 -13.28
N ALA A 141 10.06 6.64 -12.47
CA ALA A 141 8.94 6.94 -11.60
C ALA A 141 9.40 6.82 -10.13
N ALA A 142 9.21 7.89 -9.35
CA ALA A 142 9.63 7.98 -7.95
C ALA A 142 8.42 7.86 -7.01
N TRP A 143 8.14 6.64 -6.56
CA TRP A 143 7.08 6.29 -5.61
C TRP A 143 7.51 6.61 -4.18
N VAL A 144 7.56 7.89 -3.83
CA VAL A 144 8.17 8.37 -2.58
C VAL A 144 7.22 9.16 -1.69
N SER A 145 6.03 9.50 -2.18
CA SER A 145 5.08 10.34 -1.42
C SER A 145 4.46 9.58 -0.25
N THR A 146 4.44 10.21 0.92
CA THR A 146 3.82 9.69 2.14
C THR A 146 2.47 10.35 2.46
N SER A 147 2.05 11.35 1.67
CA SER A 147 0.82 12.12 1.87
C SER A 147 -0.45 11.29 1.66
N GLY A 148 -0.36 10.15 0.96
CA GLY A 148 -1.46 9.22 0.73
C GLY A 148 -2.01 8.51 1.98
N GLY A 149 -1.30 8.51 3.11
CA GLY A 149 -1.78 7.89 4.36
C GLY A 149 -2.89 8.65 5.08
N HIS A 150 -3.13 9.91 4.70
CA HIS A 150 -4.17 10.77 5.28
C HIS A 150 -5.23 11.20 4.26
N GLY A 151 -5.37 10.46 3.14
CA GLY A 151 -6.49 10.66 2.21
C GLY A 151 -6.48 11.99 1.44
N HIS A 152 -5.32 12.64 1.30
CA HIS A 152 -5.20 13.92 0.60
C HIS A 152 -4.05 13.92 -0.40
N LEU A 153 -4.09 13.02 -1.38
CA LEU A 153 -3.60 13.45 -2.69
C LEU A 153 -4.70 14.36 -3.23
N ALA A 154 -4.40 15.65 -3.39
CA ALA A 154 -5.33 16.58 -4.02
C ALA A 154 -5.69 16.04 -5.41
N GLU A 155 -6.94 16.22 -5.85
CA GLU A 155 -7.30 15.91 -7.23
C GLU A 155 -6.32 16.60 -8.19
N GLY A 156 -5.68 15.82 -9.08
CA GLY A 156 -4.63 16.31 -9.98
C GLY A 156 -3.21 16.29 -9.41
N SER A 157 -2.99 15.72 -8.22
CA SER A 157 -1.64 15.46 -7.70
C SER A 157 -0.87 14.50 -8.61
N THR A 158 0.32 14.90 -9.04
CA THR A 158 1.27 14.04 -9.77
C THR A 158 2.22 13.29 -8.83
N GLU A 159 2.01 13.39 -7.51
CA GLU A 159 2.82 12.66 -6.54
C GLU A 159 2.50 11.17 -6.56
N LEU A 160 3.54 10.36 -6.74
CA LEU A 160 3.44 8.91 -6.73
C LEU A 160 3.59 8.40 -5.29
N PRO A 161 2.56 7.76 -4.69
CA PRO A 161 2.62 7.32 -3.31
C PRO A 161 3.58 6.15 -3.13
N ALA A 162 4.34 6.18 -2.05
CA ALA A 162 5.21 5.08 -1.67
C ALA A 162 4.38 3.85 -1.26
N PRO A 163 4.80 2.63 -1.67
CA PRO A 163 4.26 1.40 -1.11
C PRO A 163 4.30 1.44 0.41
N SER A 164 3.21 1.06 1.06
CA SER A 164 3.10 1.16 2.52
C SER A 164 2.25 0.07 3.14
N LEU A 165 2.43 -0.11 4.44
CA LEU A 165 1.58 -0.94 5.29
C LEU A 165 1.40 -0.26 6.65
N VAL A 166 0.31 -0.57 7.36
CA VAL A 166 0.12 -0.15 8.75
C VAL A 166 0.50 -1.29 9.66
N VAL A 167 1.48 -1.11 10.53
CA VAL A 167 1.86 -2.12 11.53
C VAL A 167 0.72 -2.24 12.55
N VAL A 168 0.26 -3.45 12.82
CA VAL A 168 -0.85 -3.71 13.75
C VAL A 168 -0.35 -4.36 15.05
N PRO A 169 -1.05 -4.21 16.18
CA PRO A 169 -0.63 -4.82 17.44
C PRO A 169 -0.69 -6.35 17.41
N PRO A 170 0.08 -7.04 18.27
CA PRO A 170 -0.08 -8.48 18.49
C PRO A 170 -1.49 -8.85 18.92
N ARG A 171 -2.01 -9.96 18.40
CA ARG A 171 -3.39 -10.40 18.60
C ARG A 171 -3.41 -11.74 19.33
N THR A 172 -4.25 -11.86 20.35
CA THR A 172 -4.54 -13.12 21.04
C THR A 172 -6.03 -13.43 20.98
N PRO A 173 -6.47 -14.70 20.92
CA PRO A 173 -7.89 -15.02 20.95
C PRO A 173 -8.58 -14.44 22.20
N GLY A 174 -9.72 -13.78 22.02
CA GLY A 174 -10.44 -13.13 23.12
C GLY A 174 -10.13 -11.63 23.26
N TRP A 175 -10.26 -11.10 24.47
CA TRP A 175 -10.15 -9.67 24.75
C TRP A 175 -8.70 -9.22 24.89
N ASN A 176 -8.31 -8.25 24.08
CA ASN A 176 -7.01 -7.61 24.09
C ASN A 176 -7.19 -6.13 24.45
N LYS A 177 -6.30 -5.60 25.30
CA LYS A 177 -6.26 -4.18 25.63
C LYS A 177 -5.07 -3.53 24.94
N TYR A 178 -5.28 -2.42 24.25
CA TYR A 178 -4.22 -1.63 23.63
C TYR A 178 -4.34 -0.16 23.99
N THR A 179 -3.20 0.54 24.00
CA THR A 179 -3.16 2.00 23.94
C THR A 179 -2.77 2.41 22.53
N VAL A 180 -3.62 3.17 21.87
CA VAL A 180 -3.38 3.64 20.51
C VAL A 180 -2.33 4.74 20.53
N THR A 181 -1.25 4.58 19.76
CA THR A 181 -0.09 5.50 19.75
C THR A 181 -0.13 6.52 18.61
N GLN A 182 -0.91 6.24 17.57
CA GLN A 182 -1.06 7.07 16.38
C GLN A 182 -2.54 7.26 16.07
N HIS A 183 -2.88 8.31 15.35
CA HIS A 183 -4.28 8.52 14.97
C HIS A 183 -4.71 7.44 13.97
N VAL A 184 -5.76 6.68 14.32
CA VAL A 184 -6.32 5.62 13.46
C VAL A 184 -7.62 6.13 12.86
N HIS A 185 -7.57 6.55 11.60
CA HIS A 185 -8.75 6.98 10.85
C HIS A 185 -9.36 5.84 10.02
N ASP A 186 -8.54 4.91 9.52
CA ASP A 186 -9.01 3.70 8.85
C ASP A 186 -9.12 2.55 9.86
N LEU A 187 -10.36 2.21 10.24
CA LEU A 187 -10.65 1.12 11.18
C LEU A 187 -10.53 -0.28 10.54
N SER A 188 -10.25 -0.38 9.24
CA SER A 188 -9.96 -1.65 8.56
C SER A 188 -8.71 -2.36 9.09
N VAL A 189 -7.86 -1.66 9.85
CA VAL A 189 -6.78 -2.27 10.64
C VAL A 189 -7.30 -3.32 11.64
N PHE A 190 -8.59 -3.27 11.99
CA PHE A 190 -9.31 -4.25 12.81
C PHE A 190 -10.27 -5.14 12.00
N LYS A 191 -10.05 -5.34 10.69
CA LYS A 191 -10.95 -6.13 9.82
C LYS A 191 -11.19 -7.57 10.25
N ASP A 192 -10.32 -8.13 11.08
CA ASP A 192 -10.41 -9.47 11.66
C ASP A 192 -10.85 -9.47 13.13
N ALA A 193 -11.19 -8.31 13.70
CA ALA A 193 -11.80 -8.24 15.02
C ALA A 193 -13.29 -8.58 14.94
N GLN A 194 -13.84 -9.11 16.02
CA GLN A 194 -15.29 -9.22 16.23
C GLN A 194 -15.89 -7.87 16.61
N ILE A 195 -15.21 -7.13 17.49
CA ILE A 195 -15.63 -5.80 17.96
C ILE A 195 -14.45 -5.06 18.58
N VAL A 196 -14.44 -3.73 18.45
CA VAL A 196 -13.51 -2.79 19.05
C VAL A 196 -14.31 -1.81 19.90
N TRP A 197 -13.87 -1.58 21.13
CA TRP A 197 -14.45 -0.60 22.06
C TRP A 197 -13.43 0.48 22.41
N ALA A 198 -13.90 1.72 22.46
CA ALA A 198 -13.19 2.89 22.95
C ALA A 198 -14.14 3.74 23.81
N GLY A 199 -14.07 3.61 25.13
CA GLY A 199 -15.04 4.23 26.03
C GLY A 199 -16.47 3.73 25.74
N ASN A 200 -17.38 4.64 25.41
CA ASN A 200 -18.76 4.34 25.01
C ASN A 200 -18.95 4.25 23.49
N ALA A 201 -17.87 4.20 22.69
CA ALA A 201 -17.93 4.03 21.25
C ALA A 201 -17.47 2.63 20.84
N ALA A 202 -18.10 2.05 19.81
CA ALA A 202 -17.74 0.73 19.28
C ALA A 202 -17.68 0.67 17.74
N TYR A 203 -16.81 -0.20 17.24
CA TYR A 203 -16.68 -0.54 15.82
C TYR A 203 -16.70 -2.06 15.65
N SER A 204 -17.26 -2.53 14.54
CA SER A 204 -17.15 -3.92 14.12
C SER A 204 -17.08 -4.00 12.60
N PRO A 205 -16.19 -4.84 12.02
CA PRO A 205 -16.20 -5.12 10.58
C PRO A 205 -17.40 -5.98 10.15
N SER A 206 -18.08 -6.66 11.09
CA SER A 206 -19.35 -7.35 10.81
C SER A 206 -20.49 -6.35 10.70
N GLU A 207 -21.17 -6.31 9.56
CA GLU A 207 -22.36 -5.49 9.33
C GLU A 207 -23.47 -5.79 10.33
N PHE A 208 -23.66 -7.05 10.70
CA PHE A 208 -24.64 -7.47 11.69
C PHE A 208 -24.38 -6.83 13.07
N ILE A 209 -23.15 -6.95 13.58
CA ILE A 209 -22.77 -6.36 14.87
C ILE A 209 -22.77 -4.83 14.79
N SER A 210 -22.33 -4.25 13.67
CA SER A 210 -22.41 -2.79 13.43
C SER A 210 -23.86 -2.26 13.51
N GLY A 211 -24.82 -3.01 12.96
CA GLY A 211 -26.24 -2.72 13.08
C GLY A 211 -26.79 -2.83 14.52
N LEU A 212 -26.19 -3.68 15.36
CA LEU A 212 -26.52 -3.75 16.80
C LEU A 212 -25.93 -2.56 17.56
N ILE A 213 -24.66 -2.21 17.32
CA ILE A 213 -23.98 -1.05 17.94
C ILE A 213 -24.80 0.23 17.70
N SER A 214 -25.30 0.43 16.48
CA SER A 214 -26.08 1.61 16.10
C SER A 214 -27.42 1.75 16.83
N LYS A 215 -27.90 0.67 17.46
CA LYS A 215 -29.17 0.62 18.20
C LYS A 215 -28.97 0.54 19.71
N GLU A 216 -27.74 0.33 20.17
CA GLU A 216 -27.43 0.14 21.58
C GLU A 216 -27.54 1.47 22.33
N PRO A 217 -28.36 1.55 23.41
CA PRO A 217 -28.48 2.77 24.19
C PRO A 217 -27.13 3.25 24.74
N ASN A 218 -26.90 4.57 24.74
CA ASN A 218 -25.68 5.21 25.24
C ASN A 218 -24.37 4.80 24.52
N THR A 219 -24.46 4.14 23.36
CA THR A 219 -23.30 3.73 22.56
C THR A 219 -23.18 4.57 21.29
N GLN A 220 -21.95 4.96 20.94
CA GLN A 220 -21.63 5.66 19.70
C GLN A 220 -20.97 4.71 18.69
N VAL A 221 -21.15 4.98 17.40
CA VAL A 221 -20.35 4.30 16.36
C VAL A 221 -18.94 4.91 16.35
N LEU A 222 -17.94 4.09 16.61
CA LEU A 222 -16.54 4.50 16.54
C LEU A 222 -16.13 4.68 15.07
N GLN A 223 -15.70 5.89 14.70
CA GLN A 223 -15.29 6.24 13.33
C GLN A 223 -13.76 6.41 13.21
N GLN A 224 -13.11 6.81 14.29
CA GLN A 224 -11.67 7.04 14.36
C GLN A 224 -11.19 6.90 15.81
N ILE A 225 -9.89 6.71 16.02
CA ILE A 225 -9.28 6.60 17.35
C ILE A 225 -8.12 7.58 17.45
N HIS A 226 -8.13 8.42 18.49
CA HIS A 226 -7.06 9.39 18.75
C HIS A 226 -5.89 8.75 19.53
N PRO A 227 -4.66 9.26 19.36
CA PRO A 227 -3.52 8.84 20.19
C PRO A 227 -3.83 8.95 21.69
N GLY A 228 -3.32 8.01 22.48
CA GLY A 228 -3.55 7.91 23.93
C GLY A 228 -4.83 7.18 24.32
N THR A 229 -5.73 6.90 23.37
CA THR A 229 -6.97 6.16 23.65
C THR A 229 -6.68 4.72 24.03
N GLU A 230 -7.22 4.27 25.17
CA GLU A 230 -7.29 2.84 25.48
C GLU A 230 -8.46 2.19 24.74
N ILE A 231 -8.18 1.08 24.05
CA ILE A 231 -9.19 0.30 23.34
C ILE A 231 -9.19 -1.15 23.82
N TRP A 232 -10.38 -1.76 23.76
CA TRP A 232 -10.58 -3.19 23.98
C TRP A 232 -11.02 -3.84 22.68
N VAL A 233 -10.26 -4.82 22.21
CA VAL A 233 -10.52 -5.51 20.94
C VAL A 233 -10.75 -6.98 21.22
N ARG A 234 -11.84 -7.51 20.68
CA ARG A 234 -12.08 -8.96 20.68
C ARG A 234 -11.71 -9.52 19.32
N TYR A 235 -10.75 -10.44 19.28
CA TYR A 235 -10.44 -11.27 18.12
C TYR A 235 -11.08 -12.65 18.29
#